data_AF-A0A3C1R0U0-F1
#
_entry.id   AF-A0A3C1R0U0-F1
#
_cell.length_a   1.000
_cell.length_b   1.000
_cell.length_c   1.000
_cell.angle_alpha   90.00
_cell.angle_beta   90.00
_cell.angle_gamma   90.00
#
_symmetry.space_group_name_H-M   'P 1'
#
loop_
_entity.id
_entity.type
_entity.pdbx_description
1 polymer ?
#
loop_
_entity_poly.entity_id
_entity_poly.type
_entity_poly.pdbx_seq_one_letter_code
_entity_poly.pdbx_strand_id
1 'polypeptide(L)' 'RNRQGADVGTQYRSSIFVHDDEQRRIATEIIRKLDDAEIWNRPIVTRIEEATTFYEAEEYHQG' A
#
# COMPACT_ATOMS: atom_id res chain seq x y z
N ARG A 1 -7.96 -2.39 5.50
CA ARG A 1 -8.23 -3.66 6.24
C ARG A 1 -6.93 -4.45 6.22
N ASN A 2 -6.62 -5.14 7.31
CA ASN A 2 -5.41 -5.97 7.44
C ASN A 2 -5.69 -7.36 6.87
N ARG A 3 -5.96 -7.41 5.56
CA ARG A 3 -6.35 -8.63 4.84
C ARG A 3 -6.21 -8.41 3.33
N GLN A 4 -5.74 -9.43 2.63
CA GLN A 4 -5.89 -9.56 1.18
C GLN A 4 -6.59 -10.89 0.87
N GLY A 5 -7.71 -10.88 0.16
CA GLY A 5 -8.48 -12.12 -0.10
C GLY A 5 -8.81 -12.92 1.19
N ALA A 6 -8.33 -14.17 1.24
CA ALA A 6 -8.46 -15.08 2.38
C ALA A 6 -7.35 -14.88 3.44
N ASP A 7 -6.28 -14.16 3.13
CA ASP A 7 -5.12 -13.97 4.00
C ASP A 7 -5.32 -12.83 4.98
N VAL A 8 -5.48 -13.15 6.26
CA VAL A 8 -5.84 -12.21 7.33
C VAL A 8 -4.64 -11.93 8.24
N GLY A 9 -4.36 -10.66 8.48
CA GLY A 9 -3.23 -10.24 9.31
C GLY A 9 -2.65 -8.89 8.89
N THR A 10 -1.95 -8.21 9.81
CA THR A 10 -1.30 -6.90 9.57
C THR A 10 -0.22 -6.95 8.50
N GLN A 11 0.37 -8.12 8.27
CA GLN A 11 1.33 -8.41 7.21
C GLN A 11 0.70 -8.38 5.81
N TYR A 12 -0.63 -8.53 5.71
CA TYR A 12 -1.37 -8.47 4.43
C TYR A 12 -2.10 -7.13 4.23
N ARG A 13 -1.71 -6.08 4.96
CA ARG A 13 -2.27 -4.74 4.76
C ARG A 13 -1.72 -4.12 3.47
N SER A 14 -2.51 -3.27 2.83
CA SER A 14 -2.02 -2.46 1.72
C SER A 14 -1.28 -1.23 2.25
N SER A 15 -0.04 -1.05 1.80
CA SER A 15 0.82 0.11 2.08
C SER A 15 1.61 0.49 0.82
N ILE A 16 1.92 1.78 0.69
CA ILE A 16 2.91 2.35 -0.21
C ILE A 16 4.01 2.93 0.68
N PHE A 17 5.25 2.49 0.47
CA PHE A 17 6.43 3.01 1.15
C PHE A 17 7.12 4.03 0.25
N VAL A 18 7.20 5.28 0.67
CA VAL A 18 7.75 6.39 -0.13
C VAL A 18 9.15 6.76 0.34
N HIS A 19 10.02 7.15 -0.60
CA HIS A 19 11.40 7.54 -0.32
C HIS A 19 11.60 9.06 -0.26
N ASP A 20 10.65 9.83 -0.78
CA ASP A 20 10.69 11.28 -0.86
C ASP A 20 9.29 11.91 -0.90
N ASP A 21 9.24 13.24 -0.76
CA ASP A 21 8.00 14.01 -0.75
C ASP A 21 7.26 13.98 -2.09
N GLU A 22 7.96 13.78 -3.20
CA GLU A 22 7.34 13.73 -4.52
C GLU A 22 6.56 12.43 -4.70
N GLN A 23 7.12 11.30 -4.27
CA GLN A 23 6.42 10.03 -4.21
C GLN A 23 5.21 10.11 -3.27
N ARG A 24 5.34 10.76 -2.10
CA ARG A 24 4.22 11.01 -1.19
C ARG A 24 3.12 11.81 -1.85
N ARG A 25 3.47 12.89 -2.56
CA ARG A 25 2.52 13.76 -3.26
C ARG A 25 1.77 12.99 -4.34
N ILE A 26 2.48 12.27 -5.20
CA ILE A 26 1.90 11.47 -6.29
C ILE A 26 0.99 10.37 -5.73
N ALA A 27 1.44 9.60 -4.74
CA ALA A 27 0.64 8.54 -4.15
C ALA A 27 -0.67 9.07 -3.54
N THR A 28 -0.59 10.20 -2.84
CA THR A 28 -1.77 10.86 -2.26
C THR A 28 -2.73 11.36 -3.34
N GLU A 29 -2.21 11.97 -4.40
CA GLU A 29 -3.00 12.50 -5.53
C GLU A 29 -3.75 11.38 -6.25
N ILE A 30 -3.09 10.25 -6.52
CA ILE A 30 -3.71 9.12 -7.20
C ILE A 30 -4.78 8.46 -6.33
N ILE A 31 -4.53 8.25 -5.04
CA ILE A 31 -5.55 7.69 -4.14
C ILE A 31 -6.80 8.56 -4.13
N ARG A 32 -6.64 9.88 -4.01
CA ARG A 32 -7.78 10.83 -4.06
C ARG A 32 -8.54 10.75 -5.36
N LYS A 33 -7.84 10.82 -6.51
CA LYS A 33 -8.47 10.72 -7.83
C LYS A 33 -9.27 9.43 -8.01
N LEU A 34 -8.78 8.32 -7.46
CA LEU A 34 -9.42 7.02 -7.57
C LEU A 34 -10.62 6.89 -6.63
N ASP A 35 -10.54 7.42 -5.40
CA ASP A 35 -11.68 7.48 -4.48
C ASP A 35 -12.78 8.39 -5.05
N ASP A 36 -12.42 9.57 -5.58
CA ASP A 36 -13.36 10.51 -6.20
C ASP A 36 -14.04 9.95 -7.46
N ALA A 37 -13.34 9.05 -8.18
CA ALA A 37 -13.89 8.37 -9.35
C ALA A 37 -14.86 7.24 -8.99
N GLU A 38 -15.01 6.90 -7.70
CA GLU A 38 -15.92 5.87 -7.18
C GLU A 38 -15.79 4.50 -7.90
N ILE A 39 -14.59 4.17 -8.38
CA ILE A 39 -14.34 2.93 -9.14
C ILE A 39 -14.62 1.69 -8.27
N TRP A 40 -14.40 1.79 -6.97
CA TRP A 40 -14.66 0.73 -6.00
C TRP A 40 -15.81 1.10 -5.08
N ASN A 41 -16.65 0.12 -4.74
CA ASN A 41 -17.76 0.26 -3.79
C ASN A 41 -17.34 0.62 -2.35
N ARG A 42 -16.04 0.69 -2.07
CA ARG A 42 -15.49 0.98 -0.74
C ARG A 42 -14.25 1.87 -0.90
N PRO A 43 -14.00 2.78 0.05
CA PRO A 43 -12.83 3.64 0.01
C PRO A 43 -11.52 2.85 -0.02
N ILE A 44 -10.51 3.44 -0.65
CA ILE A 44 -9.14 2.97 -0.61
C ILE A 44 -8.60 3.14 0.82
N VAL A 45 -8.07 2.06 1.37
CA VAL A 45 -7.54 1.99 2.75
C VAL A 45 -6.01 1.85 2.78
N THR A 46 -5.36 2.07 1.64
CA THR A 46 -3.91 2.01 1.46
C THR A 46 -3.22 3.07 2.30
N ARG A 47 -2.21 2.67 3.08
CA ARG A 47 -1.40 3.62 3.86
C ARG A 47 -0.26 4.18 3.02
N ILE A 48 0.11 5.44 3.27
CA ILE A 48 1.34 6.04 2.72
C ILE A 48 2.32 6.20 3.88
N GLU A 49 3.32 5.33 3.93
CA GLU A 49 4.29 5.20 5.01
C GLU A 49 5.68 5.62 4.48
N GLU A 50 6.53 6.23 5.31
CA GLU A 50 7.93 6.46 4.93
C GLU A 50 8.66 5.12 4.78
N ALA A 51 9.49 4.99 3.75
CA ALA A 51 10.30 3.81 3.56
C ALA A 51 11.33 3.68 4.69
N THR A 52 11.26 2.56 5.41
CA THR A 52 12.25 2.17 6.41
C THR A 52 13.15 1.06 5.86
N THR A 53 13.96 0.43 6.71
CA THR A 53 14.69 -0.78 6.36
C THR A 53 13.74 -1.83 5.77
N PHE A 54 14.05 -2.27 4.55
CA PHE A 54 13.41 -3.42 3.93
C PHE A 54 14.26 -4.66 4.24
N TYR A 55 13.65 -5.63 4.91
CA TYR A 55 14.29 -6.91 5.18
C TYR A 55 13.92 -7.87 4.05
N GLU A 56 14.93 -8.31 3.32
CA GLU A 56 14.75 -9.31 2.27
C GLU A 56 14.20 -10.61 2.87
N ALA A 57 13.20 -11.19 2.21
CA ALA A 57 12.66 -12.49 2.59
C ALA A 57 13.66 -13.61 2.25
N GLU A 58 13.44 -14.80 2.80
CA GLU A 58 14.26 -15.97 2.54
C GLU A 58 14.35 -16.32 1.05
N GLU A 59 15.45 -16.94 0.63
CA GLU A 59 15.76 -17.22 -0.78
C GLU A 59 14.66 -17.98 -1.52
N TYR A 60 14.00 -18.94 -0.86
CA TYR A 60 12.90 -19.71 -1.46
C TYR A 60 11.61 -18.90 -1.70
N HIS A 61 11.54 -17.66 -1.20
CA HIS A 61 10.47 -16.71 -1.49
C HIS A 61 10.78 -15.79 -2.68
N GLN A 62 12.02 -15.80 -3.19
CA GLN A 62 12.47 -14.88 -4.23
C GLN A 62 12.10 -15.35 -5.67
N GLY A 63 11.83 -16.65 -5.87
CA GLY A 63 11.43 -17.19 -7.19
C GLY A 63 11.51 -18.71 -7.28
#